data_AF-A0A376CWV5-F1
#
_entry.id   AF-A0A376CWV5-F1
#
_cell.length_a   1.000
_cell.length_b   1.000
_cell.length_c   1.000
_cell.angle_alpha   90.00
_cell.angle_beta   90.00
_cell.angle_gamma   90.00
#
_symmetry.space_group_name_H-M   'P 1'
#
loop_
_entity.id
_entity.type
_entity.pdbx_description
1 polymer ?
#
loop_
_entity_poly.entity_id
_entity_poly.type
_entity_poly.pdbx_seq_one_letter_code
_entity_poly.pdbx_strand_id
1 'polypeptide(L)' 'MTANNDRFTLRRWAAAKHITKAQLADLIDKGYITTLDDGTHRLTPVGTALITGKDTTL' A
#
# COMPACT_ATOMS: atom_id res chain seq x y z
N MET A 1 6.77 -11.16 9.65
CA MET A 1 7.17 -9.75 9.80
C MET A 1 6.18 -8.87 9.04
N THR A 2 5.22 -8.24 9.70
CA THR A 2 3.86 -8.81 9.90
C THR A 2 2.91 -7.62 9.82
N ALA A 3 2.12 -7.44 8.74
CA ALA A 3 1.06 -6.43 8.48
C ALA A 3 1.27 -4.95 8.86
N ASN A 4 1.71 -4.64 10.07
CA ASN A 4 2.02 -3.30 10.59
C ASN A 4 3.09 -2.55 9.79
N ASN A 5 4.12 -3.24 9.30
CA ASN A 5 5.19 -2.60 8.53
C ASN A 5 4.70 -2.20 7.12
N ASP A 6 3.81 -3.02 6.53
CA ASP A 6 3.18 -2.75 5.24
C ASP A 6 2.22 -1.58 5.34
N ARG A 7 1.39 -1.56 6.39
CA ARG A 7 0.49 -0.44 6.69
C ARG A 7 1.25 0.88 6.87
N PHE A 8 2.38 0.86 7.58
CA PHE A 8 3.22 2.04 7.76
C PHE A 8 3.82 2.51 6.43
N THR A 9 4.35 1.59 5.63
CA THR A 9 4.94 1.87 4.32
C THR A 9 3.89 2.41 3.33
N LEU A 10 2.72 1.80 3.28
CA LEU A 10 1.60 2.21 2.44
C LEU A 10 1.06 3.58 2.84
N ARG A 11 0.99 3.90 4.15
CA ARG A 11 0.66 5.24 4.64
C ARG A 11 1.69 6.29 4.21
N ARG A 12 2.98 5.97 4.25
CA ARG A 12 4.05 6.87 3.77
C ARG A 12 3.91 7.12 2.27
N TRP A 13 3.69 6.07 1.49
CA TRP A 13 3.45 6.19 0.05
C TRP A 13 2.24 7.07 -0.25
N ALA A 14 1.09 6.81 0.40
CA ALA A 14 -0.14 7.58 0.22
C ALA A 14 0.00 9.06 0.63
N ALA A 15 0.86 9.35 1.61
CA ALA A 15 1.21 10.72 2.03
C ALA A 15 2.32 11.36 1.17
N ALA A 16 2.65 10.78 0.01
CA ALA A 16 3.74 11.21 -0.87
C ALA A 16 5.10 11.34 -0.16
N LYS A 17 5.34 10.55 0.89
CA LYS A 17 6.63 10.49 1.60
C LYS A 17 7.59 9.55 0.87
N HIS A 18 8.87 9.77 1.12
CA HIS A 18 9.94 8.93 0.58
C HIS A 18 9.79 7.47 1.05
N ILE A 19 9.72 6.55 0.09
CA ILE A 19 9.80 5.10 0.25
C ILE A 19 10.81 4.54 -0.76
N THR A 20 11.36 3.36 -0.49
CA THR A 20 12.30 2.72 -1.42
C THR A 20 11.57 2.05 -2.58
N LYS A 21 12.29 1.80 -3.69
CA LYS A 21 11.73 1.03 -4.82
C LYS A 21 11.29 -0.38 -4.42
N ALA A 22 12.05 -1.03 -3.54
CA ALA A 22 11.70 -2.35 -3.00
C ALA A 22 10.40 -2.30 -2.19
N GLN A 23 10.23 -1.26 -1.35
CA GLN A 23 8.99 -1.05 -0.61
C GLN A 23 7.78 -0.83 -1.53
N LEU A 24 7.95 -0.07 -2.61
CA LEU A 24 6.87 0.11 -3.59
C LEU A 24 6.53 -1.19 -4.29
N ALA A 25 7.55 -1.95 -4.73
CA ALA A 25 7.37 -3.24 -5.38
C ALA A 25 6.63 -4.23 -4.46
N ASP A 26 7.00 -4.30 -3.18
CA ASP A 26 6.31 -5.13 -2.18
C ASP A 26 4.83 -4.75 -2.03
N LEU A 27 4.49 -3.46 -2.05
CA LEU A 27 3.09 -3.01 -1.95
C LEU A 27 2.28 -3.35 -3.20
N ILE A 28 2.91 -3.35 -4.37
CA ILE A 28 2.28 -3.76 -5.64
C ILE A 28 2.11 -5.27 -5.68
N ASP A 29 3.14 -6.04 -5.31
CA ASP A 29 3.12 -7.50 -5.28
C ASP A 29 2.05 -8.03 -4.31
N LYS A 30 1.90 -7.37 -3.16
CA LYS A 30 0.84 -7.66 -2.18
C LYS A 30 -0.55 -7.18 -2.61
N GLY A 31 -0.68 -6.47 -3.74
CA GLY A 31 -1.96 -6.00 -4.26
C GLY A 31 -2.56 -4.79 -3.51
N TYR A 32 -1.78 -4.08 -2.70
CA TYR A 32 -2.23 -2.85 -2.02
C TYR A 32 -2.21 -1.63 -2.95
N ILE A 33 -1.34 -1.67 -3.96
CA ILE A 33 -1.22 -0.65 -5.01
C ILE A 33 -1.37 -1.36 -6.35
N THR A 34 -2.10 -0.75 -7.27
CA THR A 34 -2.16 -1.16 -8.66
C THR A 34 -1.45 -0.13 -9.54
N THR A 35 -0.86 -0.60 -10.64
CA THR A 35 -0.29 0.27 -11.66
C THR A 35 -1.26 0.27 -12.84
N LEU A 36 -1.72 1.45 -13.22
CA LEU A 36 -2.57 1.65 -14.37
C LEU A 36 -1.73 1.67 -15.66
N ASP A 37 -2.40 1.52 -16.81
CA ASP A 37 -1.75 1.48 -18.13
C ASP A 37 -1.01 2.78 -18.49
N ASP A 38 -1.33 3.90 -17.84
CA ASP A 38 -0.64 5.18 -17.96
C ASP A 38 0.63 5.29 -17.11
N GLY A 39 1.00 4.22 -16.39
CA GLY A 39 2.12 4.20 -15.45
C GLY A 39 1.79 4.82 -14.09
N THR A 40 0.56 5.26 -13.87
CA THR A 40 0.13 5.84 -12.59
C THR A 40 -0.10 4.73 -11.56
N HIS A 41 0.40 4.94 -10.34
CA HIS A 41 0.12 4.06 -9.21
C HIS A 41 -1.11 4.54 -8.44
N ARG A 42 -2.06 3.63 -8.19
CA ARG A 42 -3.27 3.90 -7.39
C ARG A 42 -3.43 2.91 -6.24
N LEU A 43 -4.02 3.38 -5.16
CA LEU A 43 -4.45 2.53 -4.05
C LEU A 43 -5.57 1.59 -4.50
N THR A 44 -5.45 0.31 -4.13
CA THR A 44 -6.53 -0.65 -4.31
C THR A 44 -7.53 -0.57 -3.15
N PRO A 45 -8.73 -1.17 -3.28
CA PRO A 45 -9.66 -1.29 -2.15
C PRO A 45 -9.01 -1.98 -0.94
N VAL A 46 -8.15 -2.98 -1.18
CA VAL A 46 -7.43 -3.72 -0.13
C VAL A 46 -6.42 -2.81 0.59
N GLY A 47 -5.62 -2.05 -0.17
CA GLY A 47 -4.69 -1.08 0.44
C GLY A 47 -5.43 0.01 1.21
N THR A 48 -6.60 0.44 0.73
CA THR A 48 -7.45 1.42 1.42
C THR A 48 -7.97 0.86 2.75
N ALA A 49 -8.41 -0.40 2.78
CA ALA A 49 -8.83 -1.08 4.01
C ALA A 49 -7.69 -1.17 5.04
N LEU A 50 -6.47 -1.49 4.58
CA LEU A 50 -5.28 -1.57 5.42
C LEU A 50 -4.92 -0.23 6.08
N ILE A 51 -4.98 0.88 5.33
CA ILE A 51 -4.70 2.23 5.88
C ILE A 51 -5.78 2.63 6.89
N THR A 52 -7.04 2.47 6.50
CA THR A 52 -8.21 2.92 7.27
C THR A 52 -8.44 2.08 8.53
N GLY A 53 -7.82 0.91 8.65
CA GLY A 53 -8.03 0.01 9.78
C GLY A 53 -9.40 -0.67 9.76
N LYS A 54 -10.07 -0.65 8.60
CA LYS A 54 -11.27 -1.47 8.35
C LYS A 54 -10.95 -2.95 8.13
N ASP A 55 -9.67 -3.32 8.19
CA ASP A 55 -9.23 -4.65 8.62
C ASP A 55 -9.54 -4.84 10.11
N THR A 56 -10.81 -4.63 10.46
CA THR A 56 -11.38 -5.09 11.72
C THR A 56 -11.70 -6.54 11.44
N THR A 57 -10.81 -7.42 11.91
CA THR A 57 -11.13 -8.80 12.28
C THR A 57 -12.59 -8.89 12.72
N LEU A 58 -13.43 -9.47 11.86
CA LEU A 58 -14.67 -10.13 12.23
C LEU A 58 -14.34 -11.58 12.61
#